data_AF-A0A7W8RUS3-F1
#
_entry.id   AF-A0A7W8RUS3-F1
#
_cell.length_a   1.000
_cell.length_b   1.000
_cell.length_c   1.000
_cell.angle_alpha   90.00
_cell.angle_beta   90.00
_cell.angle_gamma   90.00
#
_symmetry.space_group_name_H-M   'P 1'
#
loop_
_entity.id
_entity.type
_entity.pdbx_description
1 polymer ?
#
loop_
_entity_poly.entity_id
_entity_poly.type
_entity_poly.pdbx_seq_one_letter_code
_entity_poly.pdbx_strand_id
1 'polypeptide(L)'
;MQTCDHWPTLAQFCKLEHVIVSPDGGGFFGVTDETLAKVGVARKVVLSVPHFLFMQSVLASTDLVGMLPARLVCGTEALRMVEPPVEVPGYEMAMLWHERVHRDPAHQWLREFIAASV
;
A
#
# COMPACT_ATOMS: atom_id res chain seq x y z
N MET A 1 12.50 28.31 12.70
CA MET A 1 13.34 27.99 11.53
C MET A 1 12.47 27.21 10.56
N GLN A 2 12.32 27.71 9.34
CA GLN A 2 11.34 27.30 8.34
C GLN A 2 11.61 25.89 7.81
N THR A 3 10.61 24.99 7.80
CA THR A 3 10.61 23.77 6.99
C THR A 3 9.50 23.87 5.95
N CYS A 4 9.86 24.21 4.72
CA CYS A 4 8.97 24.02 3.57
C CYS A 4 8.95 22.52 3.23
N ASP A 5 8.10 21.76 3.93
CA ASP A 5 7.78 20.37 3.57
C ASP A 5 6.89 20.38 2.31
N HIS A 6 7.53 20.22 1.15
CA HIS A 6 6.83 20.20 -0.13
C HIS A 6 6.15 18.85 -0.37
N TRP A 7 4.93 18.69 0.17
CA TRP A 7 4.04 17.59 -0.24
C TRP A 7 3.59 17.77 -1.69
N PRO A 8 3.51 16.70 -2.49
CA PRO A 8 3.09 16.82 -3.88
C PRO A 8 1.61 17.19 -3.92
N THR A 9 1.28 18.26 -4.63
CA THR A 9 -0.09 18.51 -5.07
C THR A 9 -0.60 17.33 -5.92
N LEU A 10 -1.91 17.19 -6.06
CA LEU A 10 -2.50 16.14 -6.91
C LEU A 10 -1.91 16.13 -8.33
N ALA A 11 -1.68 17.32 -8.91
CA ALA A 11 -1.07 17.47 -10.22
C ALA A 11 0.40 17.02 -10.26
N GLN A 12 1.17 17.26 -9.20
CA GLN A 12 2.55 16.79 -9.11
C GLN A 12 2.60 15.28 -8.92
N PHE A 13 1.75 14.73 -8.06
CA PHE A 13 1.62 13.29 -7.86
C PHE A 13 1.32 12.55 -9.17
N CYS A 14 0.42 13.08 -10.01
CA CYS A 14 0.09 12.47 -11.30
C CYS A 14 1.24 12.49 -12.32
N LYS A 15 2.22 13.40 -12.16
CA LYS A 15 3.40 13.51 -13.04
C LYS A 15 4.53 12.56 -12.66
N LEU A 16 4.58 12.09 -11.41
CA LEU A 16 5.57 11.13 -10.95
C LEU A 16 5.36 9.77 -11.64
N GLU A 17 6.41 8.96 -11.65
CA GLU A 17 6.34 7.58 -12.13
C GLU A 17 6.06 6.64 -10.96
N HIS A 18 5.02 5.81 -11.11
CA HIS A 18 4.50 4.97 -10.03
C HIS A 18 4.83 3.50 -10.24
N VAL A 19 5.09 2.84 -9.12
CA VAL A 19 5.03 1.38 -8.99
C VAL A 19 3.74 0.97 -8.25
N ILE A 20 3.12 -0.12 -8.66
CA ILE A 20 1.95 -0.70 -7.97
C ILE A 20 2.20 -2.17 -7.62
N VAL A 21 1.46 -2.66 -6.62
CA VAL A 21 1.29 -4.09 -6.41
C VAL A 21 0.08 -4.58 -7.18
N SER A 22 0.28 -5.57 -8.05
CA SER A 22 -0.79 -6.29 -8.76
C SER A 22 -0.65 -7.77 -8.42
N PRO A 23 -1.47 -8.32 -7.50
CA PRO A 23 -1.39 -9.71 -7.07
C PRO A 23 -1.53 -10.71 -8.22
N ASP A 24 -2.39 -10.40 -9.19
CA ASP A 24 -2.64 -11.25 -10.37
C ASP A 24 -1.57 -11.12 -11.46
N GLY A 25 -0.59 -10.22 -11.27
CA GLY A 25 0.49 -9.95 -12.21
C GLY A 25 0.08 -9.10 -13.42
N GLY A 26 0.83 -8.01 -13.67
CA GLY A 26 0.72 -7.23 -14.91
C GLY A 26 -0.39 -6.19 -14.98
N GLY A 27 -1.19 -6.01 -13.93
CA GLY A 27 -2.13 -4.90 -13.81
C GLY A 27 -1.43 -3.58 -13.52
N PHE A 28 -1.79 -2.52 -14.24
CA PHE A 28 -1.30 -1.14 -14.04
C PHE A 28 -2.38 -0.22 -13.45
N PHE A 29 -3.41 -0.83 -12.85
CA PHE A 29 -4.60 -0.15 -12.35
C PHE A 29 -5.02 -0.78 -11.02
N GLY A 30 -5.34 0.04 -10.03
CA GLY A 30 -5.86 -0.41 -8.73
C GLY A 30 -6.69 0.67 -8.02
N VAL A 31 -6.93 0.48 -6.72
CA VAL A 31 -7.84 1.32 -5.92
C VAL A 31 -7.48 2.81 -5.95
N THR A 32 -6.19 3.15 -5.99
CA THR A 32 -5.75 4.53 -6.15
C THR A 32 -6.20 5.10 -7.51
N ASP A 33 -6.06 4.33 -8.58
CA ASP A 33 -6.44 4.74 -9.95
C ASP A 33 -7.96 4.91 -10.08
N GLU A 34 -8.75 4.04 -9.46
CA GLU A 34 -10.20 4.20 -9.36
C GLU A 34 -10.59 5.52 -8.67
N THR A 35 -9.86 5.87 -7.61
CA THR A 35 -10.11 7.09 -6.84
C THR A 35 -9.72 8.34 -7.63
N LEU A 36 -8.57 8.32 -8.30
CA LEU A 36 -8.14 9.40 -9.19
C LEU A 36 -9.11 9.60 -10.37
N ALA A 37 -9.62 8.50 -10.93
CA ALA A 37 -10.58 8.55 -12.03
C ALA A 37 -11.89 9.26 -11.64
N LYS A 38 -12.36 9.10 -10.39
CA LYS A 38 -13.56 9.80 -9.87
C LYS A 38 -13.42 11.33 -9.87
N VAL A 39 -12.19 11.84 -9.77
CA VAL A 39 -11.90 13.29 -9.82
C VAL A 39 -11.29 13.73 -11.17
N GLY A 40 -11.34 12.85 -12.18
CA GLY A 40 -10.97 13.17 -13.56
C GLY A 40 -9.45 13.27 -13.82
N VAL A 41 -8.62 12.66 -12.96
CA VAL A 41 -7.16 12.63 -13.15
C VAL A 41 -6.64 11.20 -13.23
N ALA A 42 -5.42 11.03 -13.74
CA ALA A 42 -4.74 9.75 -13.81
C ALA A 42 -3.26 9.93 -13.49
N ARG A 43 -2.65 8.93 -12.86
CA ARG A 43 -1.21 8.87 -12.60
C ARG A 43 -0.50 8.04 -13.66
N LYS A 44 0.83 8.17 -13.74
CA LYS A 44 1.67 7.37 -14.63
C LYS A 44 2.21 6.15 -13.91
N VAL A 45 1.58 4.98 -14.07
CA VAL A 45 2.13 3.71 -13.59
C VAL A 45 3.09 3.12 -14.62
N VAL A 46 4.35 2.92 -14.23
CA VAL A 46 5.40 2.40 -15.13
C VAL A 46 5.89 1.01 -14.74
N LEU A 47 5.60 0.56 -13.53
CA LEU A 47 6.00 -0.74 -13.03
C LEU A 47 4.89 -1.39 -12.20
N SER A 48 4.68 -2.68 -12.44
CA SER A 48 3.80 -3.53 -11.65
C SER A 48 4.64 -4.65 -11.03
N VAL A 49 4.53 -4.84 -9.71
CA VAL A 49 5.20 -5.92 -8.98
C VAL A 49 4.17 -6.85 -8.33
N PRO A 50 4.51 -8.14 -8.10
CA PRO A 50 3.54 -9.12 -7.61
C PRO A 50 3.21 -8.99 -6.11
N HIS A 51 4.08 -8.39 -5.29
CA HIS A 51 3.85 -8.23 -3.85
C HIS A 51 4.72 -7.14 -3.23
N PHE A 52 4.35 -6.68 -2.03
CA PHE A 52 4.93 -5.50 -1.36
C PHE A 52 6.43 -5.62 -1.02
N LEU A 53 6.96 -6.82 -0.77
CA LEU A 53 8.40 -6.98 -0.49
C LEU A 53 9.26 -6.52 -1.67
N PHE A 54 8.85 -6.82 -2.92
CA PHE A 54 9.54 -6.31 -4.11
C PHE A 54 9.37 -4.80 -4.26
N MET A 55 8.18 -4.28 -3.93
CA MET A 55 7.92 -2.84 -4.00
C MET A 55 8.89 -2.06 -3.11
N GLN A 56 9.19 -2.54 -1.89
CA GLN A 56 10.14 -1.85 -1.00
C GLN A 56 11.54 -1.75 -1.61
N SER A 57 12.07 -2.83 -2.16
CA SER A 57 13.38 -2.82 -2.81
C SER A 57 13.42 -1.92 -4.03
N VAL A 58 12.35 -1.91 -4.85
CA VAL A 58 12.21 -1.01 -6.00
C VAL A 58 12.23 0.45 -5.55
N LEU A 59 11.40 0.81 -4.56
CA LEU A 59 11.33 2.18 -4.06
C LEU A 59 12.66 2.65 -3.45
N ALA A 60 13.41 1.75 -2.80
CA ALA A 60 14.70 2.08 -2.21
C ALA A 60 15.83 2.27 -3.24
N SER A 61 15.63 1.88 -4.50
CA SER A 61 16.68 1.85 -5.53
C SER A 61 16.33 2.66 -6.79
N THR A 62 15.18 3.33 -6.81
CA THR A 62 14.68 4.09 -7.96
C THR A 62 14.01 5.39 -7.51
N ASP A 63 13.76 6.29 -8.46
CA ASP A 63 12.98 7.52 -8.21
C ASP A 63 11.46 7.30 -8.31
N LEU A 64 11.01 6.04 -8.30
CA LEU A 64 9.59 5.70 -8.37
C LEU A 64 8.89 6.01 -7.04
N VAL A 65 7.60 6.33 -7.12
CA VAL A 65 6.73 6.45 -5.95
C VAL A 65 5.72 5.31 -5.89
N GLY A 66 5.27 4.97 -4.70
CA GLY A 66 4.35 3.86 -4.46
C GLY A 66 3.29 4.22 -3.43
N MET A 67 2.10 3.65 -3.60
CA MET A 67 1.03 3.67 -2.60
C MET A 67 1.00 2.30 -1.92
N LEU A 68 1.24 2.28 -0.60
CA LEU A 68 1.33 1.05 0.17
C LEU A 68 0.90 1.28 1.64
N PRO A 69 0.50 0.21 2.35
CA PRO A 69 0.18 0.32 3.77
C PRO A 69 1.37 0.80 4.59
N ALA A 70 1.20 1.87 5.36
CA ALA A 70 2.26 2.50 6.14
C ALA A 70 2.98 1.53 7.10
N ARG A 71 2.25 0.55 7.64
CA ARG A 71 2.80 -0.49 8.53
C ARG A 71 3.97 -1.27 7.90
N LEU A 72 3.98 -1.45 6.58
CA LEU A 72 5.03 -2.21 5.91
C LEU A 72 6.38 -1.47 5.90
N VAL A 73 6.35 -0.14 5.90
CA VAL A 73 7.54 0.72 5.82
C VAL A 73 7.81 1.49 7.12
N CYS A 74 7.01 1.25 8.16
CA CYS A 74 7.24 1.87 9.46
C CYS A 74 8.60 1.43 10.02
N GLY A 75 9.47 2.39 10.34
CA GLY A 75 10.79 2.14 10.91
C GLY A 75 11.93 1.93 9.90
N THR A 76 11.68 2.04 8.60
CA THR A 76 12.75 2.09 7.59
C THR A 76 13.30 3.50 7.44
N GLU A 77 14.63 3.65 7.35
CA GLU A 77 15.28 4.92 7.02
C GLU A 77 15.46 5.10 5.51
N ALA A 78 15.26 4.04 4.71
CA ALA A 78 15.49 4.05 3.27
C ALA A 78 14.39 4.75 2.47
N LEU A 79 13.21 4.98 3.06
CA LEU A 79 12.04 5.53 2.38
C LEU A 79 11.46 6.70 3.17
N ARG A 80 11.03 7.73 2.45
CA ARG A 80 10.26 8.84 3.03
C ARG A 80 8.78 8.60 2.83
N MET A 81 8.02 8.51 3.92
CA MET A 81 6.56 8.51 3.87
C MET A 81 6.05 9.95 3.77
N VAL A 82 5.01 10.13 2.95
CA VAL A 82 4.31 11.41 2.77
C VAL A 82 2.81 11.16 2.73
N GLU A 83 2.02 12.15 3.14
CA GLU A 83 0.57 12.07 3.00
C GLU A 83 0.19 12.10 1.51
N PRO A 84 -0.73 11.22 1.07
CA PRO A 84 -1.17 11.22 -0.31
C PRO A 84 -2.10 12.42 -0.58
N PRO A 85 -2.04 13.04 -1.77
CA PRO A 85 -2.91 14.17 -2.13
C PRO A 85 -4.34 13.74 -2.51
N VAL A 86 -4.67 12.47 -2.31
CA VAL A 86 -5.98 11.88 -2.58
C VAL A 86 -6.30 10.91 -1.46
N GLU A 87 -7.53 10.99 -0.95
CA GLU A 87 -8.02 10.09 0.07
C GLU A 87 -8.41 8.75 -0.60
N VAL A 88 -7.55 7.75 -0.43
CA VAL A 88 -7.81 6.39 -0.92
C VAL A 88 -8.48 5.59 0.20
N PRO A 89 -9.60 4.90 -0.07
CA PRO A 89 -10.21 4.03 0.92
C PRO A 89 -9.20 3.04 1.48
N GLY A 90 -9.14 2.94 2.81
CA GLY A 90 -8.36 1.92 3.49
C GLY A 90 -8.90 0.51 3.23
N TYR A 91 -8.29 -0.47 3.89
CA TYR A 91 -8.71 -1.86 3.84
C TYR A 91 -8.83 -2.42 5.25
N GLU A 92 -9.68 -3.43 5.41
CA GLU A 92 -9.80 -4.20 6.65
C GLU A 92 -9.02 -5.51 6.50
N MET A 93 -8.28 -5.88 7.55
CA MET A 93 -7.66 -7.20 7.64
C MET A 93 -8.60 -8.13 8.40
N ALA A 94 -8.99 -9.24 7.76
CA ALA A 94 -9.84 -10.26 8.36
C ALA A 94 -9.11 -11.60 8.42
N MET A 95 -9.39 -12.36 9.48
CA MET A 95 -9.02 -13.78 9.57
C MET A 95 -10.24 -14.62 9.18
N LEU A 96 -10.04 -15.56 8.25
CA LEU A 96 -11.09 -16.46 7.75
C LEU A 96 -10.71 -17.90 8.09
N TRP A 97 -11.68 -18.67 8.58
CA TRP A 97 -11.53 -20.10 8.85
C TRP A 97 -12.85 -20.82 8.61
N HIS A 98 -12.78 -22.13 8.43
CA HIS A 98 -13.96 -22.96 8.23
C HIS A 98 -14.66 -23.29 9.56
N GLU A 99 -15.99 -23.37 9.59
CA GLU A 99 -16.77 -23.68 10.81
C GLU A 99 -16.28 -24.95 11.53
N ARG A 100 -15.88 -25.97 10.76
CA ARG A 100 -15.29 -27.24 11.25
C ARG A 100 -14.15 -27.06 12.28
N VAL A 101 -13.37 -25.98 12.17
CA VAL A 101 -12.23 -25.69 13.06
C VAL A 101 -12.52 -24.52 14.01
N HIS A 102 -13.77 -24.04 14.05
CA HIS A 102 -14.14 -22.91 14.91
C HIS A 102 -13.95 -23.22 16.40
N ARG A 103 -14.30 -24.45 16.81
CA ARG A 103 -14.18 -24.97 18.19
C ARG A 103 -12.91 -25.78 18.46
N ASP A 104 -12.00 -25.89 17.49
CA ASP A 104 -10.74 -26.57 17.71
C ASP A 104 -9.83 -25.73 18.64
N PRO A 105 -9.35 -26.26 19.78
CA PRO A 105 -8.56 -25.48 20.74
C PRO A 105 -7.24 -24.95 20.19
N ALA A 106 -6.55 -25.73 19.33
CA ALA A 106 -5.30 -25.27 18.73
C ALA A 106 -5.55 -24.12 17.74
N HIS A 107 -6.64 -24.21 16.98
CA HIS A 107 -7.04 -23.14 16.07
C HIS A 107 -7.55 -21.90 16.81
N GLN A 108 -8.25 -22.04 17.93
CA GLN A 108 -8.64 -20.92 18.80
C GLN A 108 -7.41 -20.19 19.33
N TRP A 109 -6.49 -20.94 19.92
CA TRP A 109 -5.22 -20.41 20.43
C TRP A 109 -4.46 -19.64 19.35
N LEU A 110 -4.35 -20.20 18.13
CA LEU A 110 -3.63 -19.52 17.05
C LEU A 110 -4.29 -18.21 16.62
N ARG A 111 -5.64 -18.18 16.53
CA ARG A 111 -6.37 -16.96 16.18
C ARG A 111 -6.20 -15.88 17.24
N GLU A 112 -6.28 -16.25 18.51
CA GLU A 112 -6.07 -15.33 19.63
C GLU A 112 -4.63 -14.82 19.67
N PHE A 113 -3.65 -15.70 19.44
CA PHE A 113 -2.24 -15.32 19.37
C PHE A 113 -1.96 -14.33 18.25
N ILE A 114 -2.48 -14.58 17.04
CA ILE A 114 -2.34 -13.65 15.90
C ILE A 114 -3.01 -12.31 16.21
N ALA A 115 -4.25 -12.33 16.74
CA ALA A 115 -4.98 -11.10 17.09
C ALA A 115 -4.26 -10.25 18.14
N ALA A 116 -3.53 -10.88 19.07
CA ALA A 116 -2.73 -10.17 20.08
C ALA A 116 -1.37 -9.66 19.55
N SER A 117 -0.95 -10.07 18.36
CA SER A 117 0.37 -9.75 17.78
C SER A 117 0.35 -8.63 16.74
N VAL A 118 -0.79 -7.98 16.52
CA VAL A 118 -1.01 -6.95 15.47
C VAL A 118 -1.33 -5.57 16.01
#